data_AF-A0A920SZ46-F1
#
_entry.id   AF-A0A920SZ46-F1
#
_cell.length_a   1.000
_cell.length_b   1.000
_cell.length_c   1.000
_cell.angle_alpha   90.00
_cell.angle_beta   90.00
_cell.angle_gamma   90.00
#
_symmetry.space_group_name_H-M   'P 1'
#
loop_
_entity.id
_entity.type
_entity.pdbx_description
1 polymer ?
#
loop_
_entity_poly.entity_id
_entity_poly.type
_entity_poly.pdbx_seq_one_letter_code
_entity_poly.pdbx_strand_id
1 'polypeptide(L)' 'MWEAIAINHKELDPAFADMTPHEIFIEQIKATMPLGRPQTPEDIGKTVAFLASDDSSEITGQAINVNGGAIFS' A
#
# COMPACT_ATOMS: atom_id res chain seq x y z
N MET A 1 0.12 11.11 -6.73
CA MET A 1 0.88 9.91 -7.19
C MET A 1 -0.06 8.75 -7.51
N TRP A 2 -0.94 8.31 -6.60
CA TRP A 2 -1.94 7.27 -6.89
C TRP A 2 -3.09 7.75 -7.80
N GLU A 3 -3.46 9.03 -7.73
CA GLU A 3 -4.53 9.61 -8.56
C GLU A 3 -4.27 9.45 -10.06
N ALA A 4 -3.04 9.68 -10.51
CA ALA A 4 -2.66 9.50 -11.92
C ALA A 4 -2.78 8.03 -12.37
N ILE A 5 -2.45 7.08 -11.49
CA ILE A 5 -2.60 5.64 -11.76
C ILE A 5 -4.08 5.29 -11.91
N ALA A 6 -4.92 5.81 -11.00
CA ALA A 6 -6.36 5.59 -11.04
C ALA A 6 -7.02 6.21 -12.29
N ILE A 7 -6.58 7.40 -12.71
CA ILE A 7 -7.03 8.04 -13.96
C ILE A 7 -6.67 7.17 -15.17
N ASN A 8 -5.43 6.68 -15.25
CA ASN A 8 -5.02 5.79 -16.33
C ASN A 8 -5.86 4.50 -16.36
N HIS A 9 -6.17 3.90 -15.20
CA HIS A 9 -7.04 2.71 -15.14
C HIS A 9 -8.45 3.00 -15.62
N LYS A 10 -9.01 4.17 -15.28
CA LYS A 10 -10.32 4.60 -15.76
C LYS A 10 -10.42 4.71 -17.28
N GLU A 11 -9.35 5.19 -17.93
CA GLU A 11 -9.31 5.34 -19.39
C GLU A 11 -9.14 4.00 -20.13
N LEU A 12 -8.49 3.03 -19.49
CA LEU A 12 -8.08 1.78 -20.13
C LEU A 12 -9.03 0.60 -19.86
N ASP A 13 -9.79 0.63 -18.77
CA ASP A 13 -10.69 -0.45 -18.37
C ASP A 13 -12.15 0.04 -18.26
N PRO A 14 -13.06 -0.44 -19.13
CA PRO A 14 -14.48 -0.13 -19.05
C PRO A 14 -15.12 -0.45 -17.69
N ALA A 15 -14.56 -1.38 -16.91
CA ALA A 15 -15.06 -1.71 -15.57
C ALA A 15 -14.97 -0.53 -14.58
N PHE A 16 -14.10 0.46 -14.86
CA PHE A 16 -13.87 1.62 -14.00
C PHE A 16 -14.51 2.92 -14.52
N ALA A 17 -15.25 2.87 -15.65
CA ALA A 17 -15.76 4.05 -16.33
C ALA A 17 -16.61 4.98 -15.44
N ASP A 18 -17.45 4.40 -14.59
CA ASP A 18 -18.37 5.14 -13.70
C ASP A 18 -17.81 5.40 -12.30
N MET A 19 -16.58 4.95 -12.02
CA MET A 19 -15.95 5.11 -10.71
C MET A 19 -15.14 6.41 -10.61
N THR A 20 -15.07 6.97 -9.42
CA THR A 20 -14.13 8.04 -9.09
C THR A 20 -12.70 7.49 -8.99
N PRO A 21 -11.66 8.32 -9.19
CA PRO A 21 -10.28 7.88 -9.01
C PRO A 21 -10.03 7.25 -7.63
N HIS A 22 -10.68 7.78 -6.58
CA HIS A 22 -10.57 7.24 -5.22
C HIS A 22 -11.19 5.85 -5.08
N GLU A 23 -12.36 5.60 -5.67
CA GLU A 23 -12.97 4.27 -5.66
C GLU A 23 -12.11 3.25 -6.42
N ILE A 24 -11.54 3.65 -7.56
CA ILE A 24 -10.61 2.80 -8.32
C ILE A 24 -9.40 2.43 -7.46
N PHE A 25 -8.81 3.41 -6.76
CA PHE A 25 -7.70 3.18 -5.84
C PHE A 25 -8.05 2.18 -4.73
N ILE A 26 -9.24 2.32 -4.13
CA ILE A 26 -9.70 1.41 -3.07
C ILE A 26 -9.92 -0.01 -3.61
N GLU A 27 -10.52 -0.17 -4.79
CA GLU A 27 -10.70 -1.49 -5.40
C GLU A 27 -9.37 -2.15 -5.76
N GLN A 28 -8.40 -1.39 -6.29
CA GLN A 28 -7.06 -1.89 -6.53
C GLN A 28 -6.39 -2.38 -5.25
N ILE A 29 -6.49 -1.61 -4.16
CA ILE A 29 -5.97 -2.03 -2.84
C ILE A 29 -6.60 -3.35 -2.39
N LYS A 30 -7.92 -3.50 -2.50
CA LYS A 30 -8.59 -4.76 -2.11
C LYS A 30 -8.14 -5.93 -2.98
N ALA A 31 -7.86 -5.69 -4.25
CA ALA A 31 -7.43 -6.72 -5.19
C ALA A 31 -5.97 -7.14 -4.98
N THR A 32 -5.07 -6.20 -4.65
CA THR A 32 -3.62 -6.46 -4.61
C THR A 32 -3.03 -6.55 -3.21
N MET A 33 -3.71 -6.07 -2.17
CA MET A 33 -3.19 -6.07 -0.80
C MET A 33 -4.01 -7.03 0.07
N PRO A 34 -3.39 -8.09 0.62
CA PRO A 34 -4.04 -8.99 1.58
C PRO A 34 -4.68 -8.28 2.78
N LEU A 35 -4.13 -7.15 3.23
CA LEU A 35 -4.74 -6.37 4.33
C LEU A 35 -5.99 -5.59 3.91
N GLY A 36 -6.27 -5.45 2.61
CA GLY A 36 -7.51 -4.88 2.07
C GLY A 36 -7.78 -3.41 2.41
N ARG A 37 -6.78 -2.69 2.92
CA ARG A 37 -6.91 -1.28 3.32
C ARG A 37 -5.73 -0.43 2.84
N PRO A 38 -5.95 0.88 2.59
CA PRO A 38 -4.85 1.82 2.37
C PRO A 38 -3.89 1.83 3.54
N GLN A 39 -2.62 2.02 3.22
CA GLN A 39 -1.58 2.28 4.19
C GLN A 39 -1.69 3.70 4.73
N THR A 40 -1.41 3.88 6.01
CA THR A 40 -1.32 5.19 6.66
C THR A 40 0.15 5.54 6.96
N PRO A 41 0.49 6.83 7.17
CA PRO A 41 1.83 7.22 7.60
C PRO A 41 2.29 6.50 8.88
N GLU A 42 1.36 6.20 9.79
CA GLU A 42 1.62 5.50 11.04
C GLU A 42 2.05 4.04 10.83
N ASP A 43 1.63 3.38 9.74
CA ASP A 43 2.08 2.02 9.43
C ASP A 43 3.60 2.00 9.20
N ILE A 44 4.14 2.98 8.47
CA ILE A 44 5.60 3.16 8.31
C ILE A 44 6.24 3.60 9.62
N GLY A 45 5.65 4.63 10.25
CA GLY A 45 6.21 5.24 11.46
C GLY A 45 6.38 4.24 12.60
N LYS A 46 5.43 3.31 12.78
CA LYS A 46 5.52 2.25 13.79
C LYS A 46 6.63 1.25 13.50
N THR A 47 6.81 0.84 12.24
CA THR A 47 7.94 -0.04 11.88
C THR A 47 9.27 0.65 12.12
N VAL A 48 9.40 1.92 11.75
CA VAL A 48 10.62 2.71 12.01
C VAL A 48 10.86 2.87 13.52
N ALA A 49 9.83 3.15 14.31
CA ALA A 49 9.94 3.27 15.75
C ALA A 49 10.42 1.96 16.40
N PHE A 50 9.91 0.81 15.96
CA PHE A 50 10.40 -0.51 16.38
C PHE A 50 11.87 -0.73 16.00
N LEU A 51 12.26 -0.41 14.76
CA LEU A 51 13.64 -0.57 14.29
C LEU A 51 14.63 0.41 14.95
N ALA A 52 14.12 1.47 15.57
CA ALA A 52 14.91 2.42 16.34
C ALA A 52 14.94 2.09 17.85
N SER A 53 14.17 1.10 18.31
CA SER A 53 14.13 0.70 19.72
C SER A 53 15.08 -0.46 20.01
N ASP A 54 15.37 -0.67 21.31
CA ASP A 54 16.20 -1.77 21.81
C ASP A 54 15.61 -3.16 21.48
N ASP A 55 14.30 -3.24 21.21
CA ASP A 55 13.59 -4.48 20.84
C ASP A 55 14.06 -5.07 19.50
N SER A 56 14.78 -4.27 18.71
CA SER A 56 15.32 -4.66 17.40
C SER A 56 16.86 -4.73 17.37
N SER A 57 17.51 -4.78 18.55
CA SER A 57 18.98 -4.68 18.70
C SER A 57 19.82 -5.64 17.85
N GLU A 58 19.29 -6.82 17.50
CA GLU A 58 19.97 -7.82 16.67
C GLU A 58 19.48 -7.83 15.20
N ILE A 59 18.65 -6.88 14.80
CA ILE A 59 18.13 -6.77 13.42
C ILE A 59 18.96 -5.74 12.66
N THR A 60 19.82 -6.23 11.76
CA THR A 60 20.65 -5.38 10.91
C THR A 60 20.79 -5.94 9.49
N GLY A 61 21.08 -5.07 8.52
CA GLY A 61 21.25 -5.43 7.11
C GLY A 61 19.98 -5.89 6.40
N GLN A 62 18.80 -5.72 7.00
CA GLN A 62 17.52 -6.16 6.44
C GLN A 62 16.81 -5.05 5.68
N ALA A 63 16.11 -5.44 4.60
CA ALA A 63 15.11 -4.61 3.95
C ALA A 63 13.71 -5.12 4.33
N ILE A 64 12.93 -4.30 5.04
CA ILE A 64 11.61 -4.70 5.55
C ILE A 64 10.52 -4.06 4.69
N ASN A 65 9.71 -4.90 4.06
CA ASN A 65 8.55 -4.43 3.29
C ASN A 65 7.39 -4.10 4.24
N VAL A 66 6.93 -2.85 4.19
CA VAL A 66 5.74 -2.37 4.90
C VAL A 66 4.73 -1.93 3.86
N ASN A 67 4.08 -2.90 3.20
CA ASN A 67 3.28 -2.66 1.98
C ASN A 67 1.91 -3.37 2.00
N GLY A 68 1.44 -3.78 3.18
CA GLY A 68 0.16 -4.50 3.32
C GLY A 68 0.10 -5.86 2.61
N GLY A 69 1.25 -6.42 2.22
CA GLY A 69 1.36 -7.69 1.50
C GLY A 69 1.30 -7.57 -0.02
N ALA A 70 1.41 -6.35 -0.58
CA ALA A 70 1.28 -6.10 -2.02
C ALA A 70 2.32 -6.80 -2.92
N ILE A 71 3.45 -7.18 -2.34
CA ILE A 71 4.46 -8.00 -3.00
C ILE A 71 4.40 -9.33 -2.23
N PHE A 72 4.20 -10.45 -2.93
CA PHE A 72 3.92 -11.81 -2.44
C PHE A 72 2.44 -12.28 -2.44
N SER A 73 1.51 -11.50 -3.01
CA SER A 73 0.15 -11.94 -3.35
C SER A 73 0.06 -12.57 -4.74
#